data_AF-A0A1V1NTE3-F1
#
_entry.id   AF-A0A1V1NTE3-F1
#
_cell.length_a   1.000
_cell.length_b   1.000
_cell.length_c   1.000
_cell.angle_alpha   90.00
_cell.angle_beta   90.00
_cell.angle_gamma   90.00
#
_symmetry.space_group_name_H-M   'P 1'
#
loop_
_entity.id
_entity.type
_entity.pdbx_description
1 polymer ?
#
loop_
_entity_poly.entity_id
_entity_poly.type
_entity_poly.pdbx_seq_one_letter_code
_entity_poly.pdbx_strand_id
1 'polypeptide(L)'
;MKDQKLIRFDWAIKTILRDKANFDVLEGFLSALLKEDIKVVQLLESESNQDTPRQKFNRVDIMVQDSNQKHMIIEIQNEHEADFLERLLFGTSVVIVDNLEIGQSFSEVKKVISISIQYFNLGRGEDYIYYGSTHFQGVHTKKPLIIKKRYSLTDKKFIFKDRNIEKEIFPEYYLINVERFKDEILSDIDEWIYMLKNETIPNDFKSKNIDKAREKLKLVQMSEPERKAYEKICNQYCS
;
A
#
# COMPACT_ATOMS: atom_id res chain seq x y z
N MET A 1 -7.56 10.77 -26.08
CA MET A 1 -7.54 9.28 -26.11
C MET A 1 -6.61 8.69 -25.06
N LYS A 2 -5.38 9.19 -24.87
CA LYS A 2 -4.46 8.70 -23.81
C LYS A 2 -5.02 8.96 -22.40
N ASP A 3 -5.52 10.16 -22.14
CA ASP A 3 -6.10 10.53 -20.83
C ASP A 3 -7.34 9.72 -20.47
N GLN A 4 -8.20 9.43 -21.45
CA GLN A 4 -9.40 8.61 -21.25
C GLN A 4 -9.06 7.14 -20.93
N LYS A 5 -7.93 6.64 -21.45
CA LYS A 5 -7.42 5.30 -21.14
C LYS A 5 -6.85 5.24 -19.72
N LEU A 6 -6.02 6.23 -19.34
CA LEU A 6 -5.47 6.41 -17.99
C LEU A 6 -6.57 6.50 -16.92
N ILE A 7 -7.62 7.30 -17.16
CA ILE A 7 -8.77 7.43 -16.24
C ILE A 7 -9.50 6.08 -16.05
N ARG A 8 -9.71 5.33 -17.14
CA ARG A 8 -10.37 4.03 -17.08
C ARG A 8 -9.53 2.99 -16.32
N PHE A 9 -8.22 3.06 -16.46
CA PHE A 9 -7.29 2.16 -15.80
C PHE A 9 -7.11 2.47 -14.30
N ASP A 10 -6.99 3.75 -13.93
CA ASP A 10 -6.99 4.18 -12.53
C ASP A 10 -8.24 3.66 -11.80
N TRP A 11 -9.40 3.79 -12.44
CA TRP A 11 -10.64 3.24 -11.92
C TRP A 11 -10.61 1.71 -11.82
N ALA A 12 -10.07 1.01 -12.82
CA ALA A 12 -9.93 -0.45 -12.81
C ALA A 12 -9.04 -0.94 -11.67
N ILE A 13 -7.87 -0.32 -11.47
CA ILE A 13 -6.95 -0.66 -10.38
C ILE A 13 -7.57 -0.34 -9.02
N LYS A 14 -8.19 0.84 -8.86
CA LYS A 14 -8.92 1.17 -7.62
C LYS A 14 -10.02 0.14 -7.34
N THR A 15 -10.74 -0.31 -8.37
CA THR A 15 -11.78 -1.33 -8.24
C THR A 15 -11.20 -2.68 -7.82
N ILE A 16 -10.14 -3.13 -8.50
CA ILE A 16 -9.47 -4.40 -8.20
C ILE A 16 -8.89 -4.38 -6.78
N LEU A 17 -8.34 -3.25 -6.31
CA LEU A 17 -7.72 -3.18 -4.99
C LEU A 17 -8.72 -2.91 -3.85
N ARG A 18 -9.88 -2.29 -4.11
CA ARG A 18 -10.89 -1.95 -3.07
C ARG A 18 -11.94 -3.03 -2.83
N ASP A 19 -12.20 -3.91 -3.78
CA ASP A 19 -13.28 -4.89 -3.61
C ASP A 19 -12.84 -6.02 -2.67
N LYS A 20 -13.64 -6.28 -1.63
CA LYS A 20 -13.35 -7.28 -0.58
C LYS A 20 -13.15 -8.69 -1.14
N ALA A 21 -13.74 -9.01 -2.30
CA ALA A 21 -13.48 -10.27 -3.00
C ALA A 21 -12.05 -10.37 -3.59
N ASN A 22 -11.24 -9.31 -3.48
CA ASN A 22 -9.92 -9.15 -4.08
C ASN A 22 -8.81 -8.94 -3.04
N PHE A 23 -9.05 -9.29 -1.77
CA PHE A 23 -8.01 -9.25 -0.74
C PHE A 23 -6.77 -10.01 -1.17
N ASP A 24 -6.94 -11.07 -1.95
CA ASP A 24 -5.85 -11.85 -2.50
C ASP A 24 -4.93 -11.06 -3.45
N VAL A 25 -5.47 -10.24 -4.34
CA VAL A 25 -4.68 -9.36 -5.21
C VAL A 25 -3.88 -8.37 -4.37
N LEU A 26 -4.54 -7.76 -3.39
CA LEU A 26 -3.93 -6.79 -2.48
C LEU A 26 -2.84 -7.42 -1.60
N GLU A 27 -3.09 -8.62 -1.06
CA GLU A 27 -2.10 -9.42 -0.33
C GLU A 27 -0.88 -9.71 -1.20
N GLY A 28 -1.08 -10.06 -2.48
CA GLY A 28 -0.02 -10.34 -3.43
C GLY A 28 0.90 -9.14 -3.65
N PHE A 29 0.29 -8.00 -3.98
CA PHE A 29 0.98 -6.73 -4.16
C PHE A 29 1.77 -6.30 -2.92
N LEU A 30 1.10 -6.29 -1.76
CA LEU A 30 1.72 -5.86 -0.50
C LEU A 30 2.82 -6.81 -0.05
N SER A 31 2.65 -8.13 -0.27
CA SER A 31 3.69 -9.10 0.07
C SER A 31 4.93 -8.92 -0.81
N ALA A 32 4.74 -8.65 -2.10
CA ALA A 32 5.83 -8.40 -3.03
C ALA A 32 6.59 -7.10 -2.70
N LEU A 33 5.87 -6.05 -2.30
CA LEU A 33 6.45 -4.76 -1.92
C LEU A 33 7.22 -4.83 -0.59
N LEU A 34 6.57 -5.33 0.46
CA LEU A 34 7.11 -5.31 1.82
C LEU A 34 8.06 -6.47 2.12
N LYS A 35 8.13 -7.47 1.23
CA LYS A 35 8.90 -8.72 1.41
C LYS A 35 8.49 -9.46 2.69
N GLU A 36 7.20 -9.41 2.99
CA GLU A 36 6.55 -10.06 4.14
C GLU A 36 5.30 -10.81 3.66
N ASP A 37 4.91 -11.91 4.32
CA ASP A 37 3.66 -12.59 4.00
C ASP A 37 2.47 -11.80 4.55
N ILE A 38 1.93 -10.90 3.73
CA ILE A 38 0.81 -10.04 4.13
C ILE A 38 -0.51 -10.81 4.04
N LYS A 39 -1.29 -10.68 5.10
CA LYS A 39 -2.67 -11.17 5.22
C LYS A 39 -3.59 -10.03 5.58
N VAL A 40 -4.50 -9.69 4.67
CA VAL A 40 -5.43 -8.58 4.83
C VAL A 40 -6.62 -9.04 5.68
N VAL A 41 -6.82 -8.38 6.81
CA VAL A 41 -7.93 -8.66 7.73
C VAL A 41 -9.15 -7.83 7.35
N GLN A 42 -8.94 -6.54 7.08
CA GLN A 42 -10.02 -5.63 6.74
C GLN A 42 -9.56 -4.48 5.85
N LEU A 43 -10.49 -4.03 5.00
CA LEU A 43 -10.43 -2.72 4.38
C LEU A 43 -11.23 -1.76 5.25
N LEU A 44 -10.57 -0.68 5.67
CA LEU A 44 -11.21 0.39 6.43
C LEU A 44 -11.81 1.37 5.43
N GLU A 45 -13.09 1.67 5.60
CA GLU A 45 -13.79 2.66 4.77
C GLU A 45 -13.23 4.06 5.08
N SER A 46 -12.68 4.72 4.07
CA SER A 46 -12.16 6.08 4.18
C SER A 46 -13.23 7.17 4.03
N GLU A 47 -14.48 6.79 3.74
CA GLU A 47 -15.59 7.70 3.39
C GLU A 47 -16.72 7.76 4.45
N SER A 48 -16.44 7.63 5.75
CA SER A 48 -17.49 7.75 6.78
C SER A 48 -17.59 9.15 7.41
N ASN A 49 -18.77 9.78 7.21
CA ASN A 49 -19.36 10.98 7.85
C ASN A 49 -18.64 12.33 7.68
N GLN A 50 -19.21 13.18 6.81
CA GLN A 50 -18.83 14.55 6.53
C GLN A 50 -19.41 15.52 7.57
N ASP A 51 -18.70 15.80 8.66
CA ASP A 51 -19.17 16.79 9.64
C ASP A 51 -18.11 17.85 10.02
N THR A 52 -16.84 17.75 9.59
CA THR A 52 -15.82 18.76 9.93
C THR A 52 -14.85 19.14 8.79
N PRO A 53 -14.35 20.39 8.76
CA PRO A 53 -13.36 20.86 7.77
C PRO A 53 -12.03 20.08 7.75
N ARG A 54 -11.66 19.41 8.86
CA ARG A 54 -10.47 18.54 8.94
C ARG A 54 -10.60 17.26 8.10
N GLN A 55 -11.82 16.81 7.81
CA GLN A 55 -12.09 15.57 7.09
C GLN A 55 -11.94 15.68 5.56
N LYS A 56 -11.56 16.85 5.00
CA LYS A 56 -11.18 16.97 3.58
C LYS A 56 -10.02 16.03 3.19
N PHE A 57 -9.26 15.58 4.20
CA PHE A 57 -8.11 14.68 4.07
C PHE A 57 -8.40 13.22 4.49
N ASN A 58 -9.65 12.87 4.86
CA ASN A 58 -10.00 11.48 5.21
C ASN A 58 -10.01 10.54 4.01
N ARG A 59 -9.79 11.05 2.80
CA ARG A 59 -9.96 10.31 1.55
C ARG A 59 -8.66 9.61 1.13
N VAL A 60 -8.13 8.77 2.01
CA VAL A 60 -7.14 7.78 1.55
C VAL A 60 -7.84 6.82 0.59
N ASP A 61 -7.17 6.43 -0.50
CA ASP A 61 -7.85 5.59 -1.49
C ASP A 61 -8.18 4.22 -0.91
N ILE A 62 -7.22 3.61 -0.22
CA ILE A 62 -7.38 2.29 0.37
C ILE A 62 -6.67 2.30 1.71
N MET A 63 -7.38 1.91 2.76
CA MET A 63 -6.80 1.62 4.05
C MET A 63 -6.95 0.13 4.34
N VAL A 64 -5.84 -0.49 4.69
CA VAL A 64 -5.72 -1.93 4.90
C VAL A 64 -5.20 -2.17 6.31
N GLN A 65 -5.81 -3.09 7.03
CA GLN A 65 -5.24 -3.63 8.24
C GLN A 65 -4.79 -5.08 8.00
N ASP A 66 -3.55 -5.39 8.36
CA ASP A 66 -3.03 -6.76 8.29
C ASP A 66 -3.27 -7.56 9.58
N SER A 67 -2.93 -8.85 9.51
CA SER A 67 -2.98 -9.77 10.65
C SER A 67 -2.10 -9.36 11.85
N ASN A 68 -1.10 -8.51 11.65
CA ASN A 68 -0.22 -7.97 12.68
C ASN A 68 -0.68 -6.61 13.23
N GLN A 69 -1.90 -6.17 12.88
CA GLN A 69 -2.45 -4.86 13.28
C GLN A 69 -1.66 -3.67 12.70
N LYS A 70 -0.88 -3.86 11.63
CA LYS A 70 -0.27 -2.78 10.87
C LYS A 70 -1.34 -2.15 9.98
N HIS A 71 -1.36 -0.82 9.93
CA HIS A 71 -2.22 -0.07 9.02
C HIS A 71 -1.40 0.32 7.79
N MET A 72 -1.91 0.02 6.61
CA MET A 72 -1.32 0.37 5.33
C MET A 72 -2.28 1.28 4.58
N ILE A 73 -1.80 2.47 4.25
CA ILE A 73 -2.49 3.45 3.41
C ILE A 73 -1.93 3.30 2.01
N ILE A 74 -2.81 3.15 1.03
CA ILE A 74 -2.43 3.15 -0.39
C ILE A 74 -3.14 4.32 -1.05
N GLU A 75 -2.38 5.14 -1.75
CA GLU A 75 -2.87 6.27 -2.55
C GLU A 75 -2.40 6.13 -4.00
N ILE A 76 -3.31 6.38 -4.94
CA ILE A 76 -3.02 6.34 -6.37
C ILE A 76 -3.23 7.75 -6.95
N GLN A 77 -2.16 8.33 -7.49
CA GLN A 77 -2.14 9.71 -7.93
C GLN A 77 -1.63 9.87 -9.36
N ASN A 78 -2.39 10.60 -10.17
CA ASN A 78 -2.11 10.82 -11.59
C ASN A 78 -1.59 12.23 -11.89
N GLU A 79 -1.87 13.20 -11.02
CA GLU A 79 -1.49 14.60 -11.20
C GLU A 79 -0.51 15.03 -10.13
N HIS A 80 0.39 15.94 -10.51
CA HIS A 80 1.38 16.49 -9.61
C HIS A 80 0.73 17.56 -8.72
N GLU A 81 0.73 17.33 -7.41
CA GLU A 81 0.34 18.31 -6.39
C GLU A 81 1.61 18.95 -5.78
N ALA A 82 1.65 20.28 -5.69
CA ALA A 82 2.83 21.00 -5.20
C ALA A 82 3.13 20.71 -3.72
N ASP A 83 2.09 20.40 -2.94
CA ASP A 83 2.09 20.07 -1.52
C ASP A 83 1.99 18.55 -1.26
N PHE A 84 2.41 17.72 -2.23
CA PHE A 84 2.30 16.27 -2.16
C PHE A 84 2.93 15.68 -0.89
N LEU A 85 4.15 16.11 -0.53
CA LEU A 85 4.87 15.57 0.63
C LEU A 85 4.23 16.03 1.95
N GLU A 86 3.74 17.27 2.00
CA GLU A 86 2.98 17.81 3.13
C GLU A 86 1.69 17.03 3.34
N ARG A 87 0.98 16.70 2.26
CA ARG A 87 -0.23 15.86 2.30
C ARG A 87 0.09 14.43 2.76
N LEU A 88 1.19 13.84 2.28
CA LEU A 88 1.65 12.51 2.68
C LEU A 88 1.94 12.45 4.20
N LEU A 89 2.64 13.45 4.72
CA LEU A 89 2.90 13.62 6.15
C LEU A 89 1.60 13.82 6.94
N PHE A 90 0.71 14.68 6.45
CA PHE A 90 -0.55 14.98 7.13
C PHE A 90 -1.46 13.75 7.18
N GLY A 91 -1.64 13.05 6.07
CA GLY A 91 -2.49 11.86 5.97
C GLY A 91 -2.03 10.73 6.88
N THR A 92 -0.73 10.43 6.90
CA THR A 92 -0.19 9.43 7.85
C THR A 92 -0.37 9.84 9.30
N SER A 93 -0.22 11.13 9.61
CA SER A 93 -0.43 11.66 10.97
C SER A 93 -1.89 11.55 11.41
N VAL A 94 -2.85 11.87 10.53
CA VAL A 94 -4.29 11.71 10.81
C VAL A 94 -4.61 10.26 11.09
N VAL A 95 -4.11 9.33 10.28
CA VAL A 95 -4.33 7.89 10.50
C VAL A 95 -3.79 7.43 11.85
N ILE A 96 -2.62 7.91 12.28
CA ILE A 96 -2.09 7.58 13.60
C ILE A 96 -3.04 8.06 14.70
N VAL A 97 -3.54 9.30 14.60
CA VAL A 97 -4.41 9.90 15.61
C VAL A 97 -5.77 9.21 15.66
N ASP A 98 -6.39 8.97 14.51
CA ASP A 98 -7.74 8.39 14.41
C ASP A 98 -7.78 6.93 14.87
N ASN A 99 -6.63 6.24 14.90
CA ASN A 99 -6.51 4.86 15.34
C ASN A 99 -5.90 4.71 16.74
N LEU A 100 -5.85 5.79 17.52
CA LEU A 100 -5.49 5.75 18.94
C LEU A 100 -6.68 6.25 19.78
N GLU A 101 -7.33 5.35 20.50
CA GLU A 101 -8.52 5.72 21.28
C GLU A 101 -8.16 6.52 22.54
N ILE A 102 -9.10 7.34 23.00
CA ILE A 102 -8.95 8.11 24.24
C ILE A 102 -8.68 7.16 25.42
N GLY A 103 -7.57 7.40 26.12
CA GLY A 103 -7.16 6.60 27.28
C GLY A 103 -6.22 5.44 26.96
N GLN A 104 -5.97 5.14 25.68
CA GLN A 104 -4.94 4.16 25.30
C GLN A 104 -3.52 4.70 25.52
N SER A 105 -2.60 3.78 25.81
CA SER A 105 -1.18 4.09 25.93
C SER A 105 -0.57 4.39 24.56
N PHE A 106 0.42 5.29 24.48
CA PHE A 106 1.18 5.53 23.24
C PHE A 106 1.96 4.29 22.76
N SER A 107 2.12 3.26 23.59
CA SER A 107 2.62 1.96 23.15
C SER A 107 1.70 1.25 22.16
N GLU A 108 0.42 1.61 22.13
CA GLU A 108 -0.62 1.01 21.28
C GLU A 108 -0.75 1.69 19.92
N VAL A 109 0.00 2.78 19.69
CA VAL A 109 0.05 3.45 18.38
C VAL A 109 0.36 2.42 17.30
N LYS A 110 -0.58 2.29 16.35
CA LYS A 110 -0.43 1.36 15.24
C LYS A 110 0.61 1.89 14.26
N LYS A 111 1.45 0.97 13.80
CA LYS A 111 2.40 1.23 12.73
C LYS A 111 1.65 1.56 11.46
N VAL A 112 2.02 2.67 10.82
CA VAL A 112 1.48 3.10 9.52
C VAL A 112 2.51 2.90 8.42
N ILE A 113 2.08 2.35 7.29
CA ILE A 113 2.86 2.28 6.05
C ILE A 113 2.07 3.02 4.98
N SER A 114 2.68 3.99 4.32
CA SER A 114 2.10 4.74 3.22
C SER A 114 2.71 4.30 1.90
N ILE A 115 1.87 3.94 0.94
CA ILE A 115 2.26 3.47 -0.38
C ILE A 115 1.62 4.41 -1.40
N SER A 116 2.44 5.19 -2.09
CA SER A 116 2.00 6.14 -3.12
C SER A 116 2.36 5.60 -4.50
N ILE A 117 1.36 5.26 -5.30
CA ILE A 117 1.51 4.87 -6.70
C ILE A 117 1.29 6.13 -7.56
N GLN A 118 2.34 6.56 -8.26
CA GLN A 118 2.41 7.85 -8.94
C GLN A 118 2.61 7.66 -10.45
N TYR A 119 1.76 8.31 -11.25
CA TYR A 119 1.89 8.40 -12.72
C TYR A 119 2.42 9.77 -13.19
N PHE A 120 3.09 10.49 -12.30
CA PHE A 120 3.72 11.76 -12.58
C PHE A 120 5.16 11.77 -12.06
N ASN A 121 5.94 12.77 -12.47
CA ASN A 121 7.30 12.93 -11.99
C ASN A 121 7.35 13.87 -10.78
N LEU A 122 7.62 13.33 -9.59
CA LEU A 122 7.74 14.11 -8.35
C LEU A 122 9.03 14.94 -8.26
N GLY A 123 10.08 14.57 -9.00
CA GLY A 123 11.37 15.25 -8.85
C GLY A 123 12.49 14.68 -9.72
N ARG A 124 13.73 14.73 -9.24
CA ARG A 124 14.90 14.12 -9.91
C ARG A 124 15.30 12.85 -9.16
N GLY A 125 15.69 11.82 -9.90
CA GLY A 125 16.19 10.56 -9.36
C GLY A 125 16.24 9.49 -10.44
N GLU A 126 16.97 8.41 -10.17
CA GLU A 126 17.23 7.34 -11.16
C GLU A 126 16.36 6.10 -10.93
N ASP A 127 15.87 5.92 -9.70
CA ASP A 127 14.99 4.83 -9.32
C ASP A 127 13.51 5.14 -9.59
N TYR A 128 12.69 4.09 -9.61
CA TYR A 128 11.24 4.09 -9.71
C TYR A 128 10.55 3.64 -8.41
N ILE A 129 11.26 3.08 -7.43
CA ILE A 129 10.74 2.90 -6.06
C ILE A 129 11.63 3.65 -5.08
N TYR A 130 11.05 4.53 -4.28
CA TYR A 130 11.75 5.19 -3.16
C TYR A 130 11.16 4.76 -1.84
N TYR A 131 12.03 4.43 -0.91
CA TYR A 131 11.68 4.09 0.47
C TYR A 131 12.14 5.20 1.42
N GLY A 132 11.30 5.54 2.40
CA GLY A 132 11.63 6.50 3.45
C GLY A 132 11.05 6.10 4.81
N SER A 133 11.85 6.29 5.85
CA SER A 133 11.40 6.22 7.24
C SER A 133 12.31 7.08 8.13
N THR A 134 12.07 7.09 9.44
CA THR A 134 12.82 7.88 10.40
C THR A 134 14.02 7.10 10.96
N HIS A 135 15.21 7.66 10.80
CA HIS A 135 16.44 7.18 11.44
C HIS A 135 17.05 8.27 12.33
N PHE A 136 17.51 7.90 13.52
CA PHE A 136 18.23 8.82 14.40
C PHE A 136 19.74 8.61 14.28
N GLN A 137 20.47 9.70 14.05
CA GLN A 137 21.92 9.71 13.95
C GLN A 137 22.52 10.77 14.86
N GLY A 138 23.68 10.48 15.45
CA GLY A 138 24.41 11.45 16.27
C GLY A 138 24.89 12.64 15.43
N VAL A 139 24.52 13.87 15.82
CA VAL A 139 24.89 15.09 15.09
C VAL A 139 26.40 15.21 14.90
N HIS A 140 27.18 14.85 15.93
CA HIS A 140 28.65 14.90 15.92
C HIS A 140 29.30 13.63 15.38
N THR A 141 28.81 12.44 15.77
CA THR A 141 29.47 11.17 15.45
C THR A 141 29.03 10.56 14.13
N LYS A 142 27.87 10.99 13.59
CA LYS A 142 27.17 10.39 12.45
C LYS A 142 26.82 8.91 12.63
N LYS A 143 26.95 8.36 13.85
CA LYS A 143 26.58 6.98 14.16
C LYS A 143 25.08 6.84 14.42
N PRO A 144 24.46 5.71 14.05
CA PRO A 144 23.05 5.45 14.35
C PRO A 144 22.80 5.33 15.86
N LEU A 145 21.65 5.82 16.32
CA LEU A 145 21.20 5.64 17.70
C LEU A 145 20.54 4.26 17.86
N ILE A 146 21.10 3.45 18.76
CA ILE A 146 20.52 2.14 19.11
C ILE A 146 19.52 2.34 20.26
N ILE A 147 18.24 2.10 19.99
CA ILE A 147 17.16 2.20 20.98
C ILE A 147 16.88 0.80 21.54
N LYS A 148 16.86 0.66 22.87
CA LYS A 148 16.57 -0.61 23.54
C LYS A 148 15.20 -0.58 24.22
N LYS A 149 14.43 -1.66 24.08
CA LYS A 149 13.16 -1.87 24.80
C LYS A 149 13.38 -2.85 25.96
N ARG A 150 12.84 -2.50 27.12
CA ARG A 150 12.85 -3.35 28.31
C ARG A 150 11.70 -4.36 28.25
N TYR A 151 12.01 -5.63 28.42
CA TYR A 151 11.03 -6.72 28.53
C TYR A 151 11.09 -7.33 29.93
N SER A 152 9.92 -7.49 30.55
CA SER A 152 9.81 -8.23 31.82
C SER A 152 9.80 -9.72 31.53
N LEU A 153 10.58 -10.47 32.30
CA LEU A 153 10.50 -11.92 32.38
C LEU A 153 9.65 -12.32 33.59
N THR A 154 9.22 -13.58 33.62
CA THR A 154 8.80 -14.23 34.86
C THR A 154 9.93 -14.11 35.89
N ASP A 155 9.59 -13.90 37.17
CA ASP A 155 10.52 -13.70 38.30
C ASP A 155 11.15 -12.30 38.47
N LYS A 156 10.46 -11.23 38.06
CA LYS A 156 10.91 -9.81 38.25
C LYS A 156 12.27 -9.48 37.62
N LYS A 157 12.74 -10.30 36.68
CA LYS A 157 13.94 -10.04 35.87
C LYS A 157 13.56 -9.24 34.63
N PHE A 158 14.51 -8.47 34.12
CA PHE A 158 14.33 -7.69 32.89
C PHE A 158 15.47 -7.95 31.91
N ILE A 159 15.15 -7.92 30.62
CA ILE A 159 16.14 -7.91 29.54
C ILE A 159 15.92 -6.69 28.65
N PHE A 160 16.99 -6.21 28.04
CA PHE A 160 16.95 -5.16 27.03
C PHE A 160 17.24 -5.78 25.67
N LYS A 161 16.34 -5.57 24.71
CA LYS A 161 16.57 -5.93 23.32
C LYS A 161 16.61 -4.67 22.48
N ASP A 162 17.44 -4.68 21.45
CA ASP A 162 17.46 -3.63 20.45
C ASP A 162 16.11 -3.59 19.75
N ARG A 163 15.58 -2.38 19.57
CA ARG A 163 14.26 -2.12 19.01
C ARG A 163 14.43 -1.62 17.58
N ASN A 164 13.74 -2.23 16.64
CA ASN A 164 13.73 -1.72 15.26
C ASN A 164 12.65 -0.65 15.14
N ILE A 165 12.97 0.59 15.53
CA ILE A 165 12.00 1.68 15.58
C ILE A 165 11.43 2.06 14.21
N GLU A 166 12.20 1.84 13.15
CA GLU A 166 11.78 2.03 11.78
C GLU A 166 10.63 1.07 11.47
N LYS A 167 10.81 -0.24 11.68
CA LYS A 167 9.75 -1.22 11.41
C LYS A 167 8.62 -1.24 12.45
N GLU A 168 8.89 -0.85 13.69
CA GLU A 168 7.95 -0.99 14.82
C GLU A 168 7.15 0.27 15.16
N ILE A 169 7.62 1.48 14.82
CA ILE A 169 7.03 2.74 15.33
C ILE A 169 6.76 3.74 14.21
N PHE A 170 7.83 4.22 13.57
CA PHE A 170 7.73 5.38 12.68
C PHE A 170 7.06 4.99 11.38
N PRO A 171 6.33 5.90 10.71
CA PRO A 171 5.80 5.60 9.40
C PRO A 171 6.87 5.15 8.40
N GLU A 172 6.47 4.25 7.51
CA GLU A 172 7.24 3.91 6.31
C GLU A 172 6.53 4.50 5.09
N TYR A 173 7.29 5.01 4.13
CA TYR A 173 6.80 5.60 2.89
C TYR A 173 7.41 4.87 1.70
N TYR A 174 6.57 4.37 0.81
CA TYR A 174 6.95 3.76 -0.46
C TYR A 174 6.38 4.63 -1.58
N LEU A 175 7.25 5.33 -2.31
CA LEU A 175 6.87 6.13 -3.48
C LEU A 175 7.21 5.34 -4.74
N ILE A 176 6.18 4.86 -5.44
CA ILE A 176 6.29 4.05 -6.66
C ILE A 176 5.98 4.95 -7.85
N ASN A 177 6.98 5.25 -8.67
CA ASN A 177 6.84 6.01 -9.89
C ASN A 177 6.68 5.07 -11.09
N VAL A 178 5.44 4.90 -11.53
CA VAL A 178 5.10 3.95 -12.59
C VAL A 178 5.68 4.37 -13.94
N GLU A 179 5.73 5.67 -14.23
CA GLU A 179 6.26 6.20 -15.50
C GLU A 179 7.77 6.00 -15.66
N ARG A 180 8.53 5.93 -14.55
CA ARG A 180 9.97 5.68 -14.57
C ARG A 180 10.34 4.21 -14.71
N PHE A 181 9.40 3.31 -14.49
CA PHE A 181 9.64 1.89 -14.61
C PHE A 181 9.97 1.52 -16.07
N LYS A 182 11.09 0.82 -16.29
CA LYS A 182 11.63 0.55 -17.63
C LYS A 182 11.24 -0.81 -18.21
N ASP A 183 10.21 -1.45 -17.63
CA ASP A 183 9.76 -2.80 -18.02
C ASP A 183 10.82 -3.89 -17.80
N GLU A 184 11.77 -3.65 -16.88
CA GLU A 184 12.77 -4.63 -16.45
C GLU A 184 12.34 -5.27 -15.13
N ILE A 185 12.24 -6.60 -15.09
CA ILE A 185 11.79 -7.35 -13.91
C ILE A 185 13.01 -7.80 -13.11
N LEU A 186 13.23 -7.18 -11.94
CA LEU A 186 14.36 -7.50 -11.06
C LEU A 186 13.92 -8.27 -9.80
N SER A 187 12.65 -8.16 -9.43
CA SER A 187 12.07 -8.73 -8.23
C SER A 187 10.54 -8.84 -8.36
N ASP A 188 9.91 -9.55 -7.42
CA ASP A 188 8.45 -9.76 -7.43
C ASP A 188 7.63 -8.46 -7.55
N ILE A 189 8.06 -7.36 -6.92
CA ILE A 189 7.30 -6.10 -6.98
C ILE A 189 7.27 -5.52 -8.40
N ASP A 190 8.28 -5.82 -9.22
CA ASP A 190 8.38 -5.30 -10.59
C ASP A 190 7.32 -5.93 -11.52
N GLU A 191 6.90 -7.17 -11.24
CA GLU A 191 5.78 -7.78 -11.96
C GLU A 191 4.45 -7.04 -11.69
N TRP A 192 4.27 -6.56 -10.45
CA TRP A 192 3.11 -5.74 -10.08
C TRP A 192 3.19 -4.34 -10.69
N ILE A 193 4.37 -3.72 -10.70
CA ILE A 193 4.55 -2.41 -11.33
C ILE A 193 4.38 -2.51 -12.85
N TYR A 194 4.83 -3.60 -13.47
CA TYR A 194 4.56 -3.88 -14.87
C TYR A 194 3.05 -3.91 -15.16
N MET A 195 2.27 -4.60 -14.32
CA MET A 195 0.81 -4.61 -14.44
C MET A 195 0.24 -3.19 -14.31
N LEU A 196 0.71 -2.42 -13.31
CA LEU A 196 0.28 -1.02 -13.08
C LEU A 196 0.62 -0.10 -14.26
N LYS A 197 1.72 -0.36 -14.98
CA LYS A 197 2.11 0.45 -16.14
C LYS A 197 1.42 0.03 -17.42
N ASN A 198 1.40 -1.27 -17.69
CA ASN A 198 1.09 -1.83 -19.01
C ASN A 198 -0.32 -2.39 -19.13
N GLU A 199 -1.07 -2.42 -18.02
CA GLU A 199 -2.43 -2.95 -17.97
C GLU A 199 -2.53 -4.42 -18.46
N THR A 200 -1.44 -5.17 -18.34
CA THR A 200 -1.34 -6.57 -18.76
C THR A 200 -0.41 -7.34 -17.82
N ILE A 201 -0.57 -8.66 -17.78
CA ILE A 201 0.26 -9.54 -16.94
C ILE A 201 0.71 -10.73 -17.79
N PRO A 202 2.00 -10.81 -18.16
CA PRO A 202 2.60 -11.98 -18.78
C PRO A 202 2.31 -13.28 -18.03
N ASN A 203 2.22 -14.39 -18.76
CA ASN A 203 1.83 -15.70 -18.20
C ASN A 203 2.93 -16.33 -17.33
N ASP A 204 4.17 -15.94 -17.56
CA ASP A 204 5.36 -16.42 -16.87
C ASP A 204 5.59 -15.73 -15.52
N PHE A 205 4.93 -14.59 -15.24
CA PHE A 205 5.00 -13.92 -13.94
C PHE A 205 4.56 -14.83 -12.79
N LYS A 206 5.34 -14.81 -11.69
CA LYS A 206 5.25 -15.79 -10.57
C LYS A 206 4.98 -15.18 -9.20
N SER A 207 4.89 -13.86 -9.09
CA SER A 207 4.59 -13.18 -7.83
C SER A 207 3.35 -13.76 -7.16
N LYS A 208 3.39 -13.86 -5.84
CA LYS A 208 2.27 -14.36 -5.03
C LYS A 208 0.96 -13.68 -5.45
N ASN A 209 -0.05 -14.44 -5.84
CA ASN A 209 -1.38 -13.97 -6.26
C ASN A 209 -1.42 -13.09 -7.54
N ILE A 210 -0.35 -13.00 -8.33
CA ILE A 210 -0.35 -12.24 -9.61
C ILE A 210 -1.26 -12.90 -10.68
N ASP A 211 -1.46 -14.21 -10.55
CA ASP A 211 -2.39 -15.00 -11.36
C ASP A 211 -3.84 -14.59 -11.13
N LYS A 212 -4.21 -14.34 -9.87
CA LYS A 212 -5.52 -13.82 -9.51
C LYS A 212 -5.70 -12.41 -10.08
N ALA A 213 -4.69 -11.56 -9.97
CA ALA A 213 -4.71 -10.24 -10.59
C ALA A 213 -4.96 -10.33 -12.11
N ARG A 214 -4.33 -11.31 -12.78
CA ARG A 214 -4.47 -11.56 -14.22
C ARG A 214 -5.90 -11.91 -14.61
N GLU A 215 -6.56 -12.79 -13.85
CA GLU A 215 -7.96 -13.17 -14.10
C GLU A 215 -8.89 -11.96 -13.97
N LYS A 216 -8.69 -11.17 -12.92
CA LYS A 216 -9.56 -10.03 -12.63
C LYS A 216 -9.36 -8.87 -13.59
N LEU A 217 -8.12 -8.63 -14.01
CA LEU A 217 -7.81 -7.66 -15.04
C LEU A 217 -8.50 -8.01 -16.37
N LYS A 218 -8.53 -9.29 -16.76
CA LYS A 218 -9.28 -9.74 -17.94
C LYS A 218 -10.77 -9.41 -17.81
N LEU A 219 -11.39 -9.69 -16.66
CA LEU A 219 -12.80 -9.40 -16.43
C LEU A 219 -13.13 -7.91 -16.52
N VAL A 220 -12.28 -7.05 -15.96
CA VAL A 220 -12.49 -5.59 -15.99
C VAL A 220 -12.27 -5.01 -17.39
N GLN A 221 -11.47 -5.67 -18.24
CA GLN A 221 -11.24 -5.26 -19.62
C GLN A 221 -12.31 -5.73 -20.61
N MET A 222 -13.13 -6.73 -20.25
CA MET A 222 -14.22 -7.24 -21.09
C MET A 222 -15.32 -6.19 -21.32
N SER A 223 -15.90 -6.20 -22.52
CA SER A 223 -17.15 -5.49 -22.81
C SER A 223 -18.35 -6.18 -22.15
N GLU A 224 -19.46 -5.45 -21.98
CA GLU A 224 -20.72 -5.97 -21.43
C GLU A 224 -21.20 -7.29 -22.07
N PRO A 225 -21.18 -7.45 -23.42
CA PRO A 225 -21.52 -8.72 -24.06
C PRO A 225 -20.56 -9.87 -23.72
N GLU A 226 -19.25 -9.59 -23.69
CA GLU A 226 -18.21 -10.57 -23.37
C GLU A 226 -18.32 -11.05 -21.92
N ARG A 227 -18.58 -10.13 -20.99
CA ARG A 227 -18.78 -10.43 -19.58
C ARG A 227 -19.99 -11.35 -19.36
N LYS A 228 -21.12 -11.06 -20.00
CA LYS A 228 -22.34 -11.90 -19.93
C LYS A 228 -22.12 -13.30 -20.54
N ALA A 229 -21.32 -13.41 -21.59
CA ALA A 229 -20.95 -14.70 -22.16
C ALA A 229 -20.05 -15.50 -21.21
N TYR A 230 -19.07 -14.84 -20.59
CA TYR A 230 -18.19 -15.44 -19.60
C TYR A 230 -18.96 -15.95 -18.36
N GLU A 231 -19.86 -15.14 -17.80
CA GLU A 231 -20.71 -15.51 -16.66
C GLU A 231 -21.59 -16.74 -16.97
N LYS A 232 -22.14 -16.83 -18.19
CA LYS A 232 -22.88 -18.03 -18.64
C LYS A 232 -22.01 -19.28 -18.70
N ILE A 233 -20.77 -19.16 -19.20
CA ILE A 233 -19.83 -20.28 -19.25
C ILE A 233 -19.46 -20.70 -17.81
N CYS A 234 -19.07 -19.76 -16.94
CA CYS A 234 -18.75 -20.08 -15.55
C CYS A 234 -19.90 -20.77 -14.81
N ASN A 235 -21.14 -20.30 -14.98
CA ASN A 235 -22.32 -20.92 -14.36
C ASN A 235 -22.63 -22.32 -14.91
N GLN A 236 -22.15 -22.67 -16.10
CA GLN A 236 -22.40 -23.95 -16.75
C GLN A 236 -21.32 -25.00 -16.44
N TYR A 237 -20.14 -24.59 -15.96
CA TYR A 237 -19.01 -25.48 -15.68
C TYR A 237 -18.54 -25.50 -14.21
N CYS A 238 -19.08 -24.64 -13.33
CA CYS A 238 -18.80 -24.63 -11.88
C CYS A 238 -20.01 -25.04 -11.03
N SER A 239 -20.73 -26.10 -11.43
CA SER A 239 -21.71 -26.81 -10.59
C SER A 239 -21.11 -28.06 -9.96
#